data_AF-A0A7Y0HA91-F1
#
_entry.id   AF-A0A7Y0HA91-F1
#
_cell.length_a   1.000
_cell.length_b   1.000
_cell.length_c   1.000
_cell.angle_alpha   90.00
_cell.angle_beta   90.00
_cell.angle_gamma   90.00
#
_symmetry.space_group_name_H-M   'P 1'
#
loop_
_entity.id
_entity.type
_entity.pdbx_description
1 polymer ?
#
loop_
_entity_poly.entity_id
_entity_poly.type
_entity_poly.pdbx_seq_one_letter_code
_entity_poly.pdbx_strand_id
1 'polypeptide(L)' 'MINQFLPMAAHRSLTTEELAAVLAMRPQSLRKRFSQTGEYFGIRPVKMPNGRLFWPCDTVEQLSKGGAK' A
#
# COMPACT_ATOMS: atom_id res chain seq x y z
N MET A 1 19.32 -11.67 -11.97
CA MET A 1 18.52 -12.08 -10.80
C MET A 1 17.26 -11.22 -10.77
N ILE A 2 16.14 -11.73 -11.30
CA ILE A 2 14.87 -10.99 -11.36
C ILE A 2 13.90 -11.80 -10.52
N ASN A 3 13.69 -11.42 -9.26
CA ASN A 3 12.91 -12.21 -8.31
C ASN A 3 11.42 -11.87 -8.43
N GLN A 4 10.67 -12.84 -8.95
CA GLN A 4 9.29 -13.22 -8.59
C GLN A 4 8.27 -12.09 -8.35
N PHE A 5 7.44 -11.84 -9.37
CA PHE A 5 6.06 -11.39 -9.16
C PHE A 5 5.27 -12.55 -8.51
N LEU A 6 4.78 -12.32 -7.30
CA LEU A 6 3.90 -13.24 -6.58
C LEU A 6 2.44 -12.75 -6.71
N PRO A 7 1.58 -13.37 -7.53
CA PRO A 7 0.16 -13.04 -7.57
C PRO A 7 -0.60 -13.88 -6.53
N MET A 8 -0.55 -13.47 -5.26
CA MET A 8 -1.43 -13.99 -4.19
C MET A 8 -1.97 -12.86 -3.32
N ALA A 9 -2.33 -11.73 -3.95
CA ALA A 9 -2.82 -10.54 -3.26
C ALA A 9 -4.32 -10.31 -3.48
N ALA A 10 -5.13 -11.38 -3.46
CA ALA A 10 -6.57 -11.23 -3.66
C ALA A 10 -7.38 -11.08 -2.36
N HIS A 11 -6.82 -11.37 -1.17
CA HIS A 11 -7.62 -11.34 0.07
C HIS A 11 -6.87 -11.04 1.39
N ARG A 12 -5.63 -10.51 1.34
CA ARG A 12 -4.87 -10.16 2.56
C ARG A 12 -4.54 -8.68 2.59
N SER A 13 -4.60 -8.07 3.78
CA SER A 13 -4.11 -6.70 3.98
C SER A 13 -2.62 -6.64 3.69
N LEU A 14 -2.20 -5.63 2.94
CA LEU A 14 -0.83 -5.46 2.47
C LEU A 14 -0.05 -4.62 3.47
N THR A 15 1.18 -5.02 3.76
CA THR A 15 2.10 -4.12 4.46
C THR A 15 2.57 -3.00 3.53
N THR A 16 3.08 -1.91 4.10
CA THR A 16 3.70 -0.82 3.32
C THR A 16 4.80 -1.31 2.37
N GLU A 17 5.54 -2.35 2.75
CA GLU A 17 6.60 -2.92 1.91
C GLU A 17 6.03 -3.68 0.70
N GLU A 18 5.01 -4.49 0.94
CA GLU A 18 4.32 -5.22 -0.12
C GLU A 18 3.58 -4.29 -1.07
N LEU A 19 2.88 -3.28 -0.53
CA LEU A 19 2.22 -2.27 -1.36
C LEU A 19 3.24 -1.50 -2.23
N ALA A 20 4.38 -1.14 -1.65
CA ALA A 20 5.44 -0.46 -2.39
C ALA A 20 6.03 -1.35 -3.49
N ALA A 21 6.20 -2.65 -3.24
CA ALA A 21 6.63 -3.61 -4.24
C ALA A 21 5.62 -3.73 -5.39
N VAL A 22 4.32 -3.81 -5.07
CA VAL A 22 3.24 -3.87 -6.09
C VAL A 22 3.19 -2.59 -6.93
N LEU A 23 3.37 -1.43 -6.32
CA LEU A 23 3.39 -0.13 -7.00
C LEU A 23 4.75 0.21 -7.63
N ALA A 24 5.72 -0.72 -7.61
CA ALA A 24 7.09 -0.52 -8.08
C ALA A 24 7.74 0.77 -7.55
N MET A 25 7.49 1.11 -6.29
CA MET A 25 7.95 2.34 -5.63
C MET A 25 8.75 2.04 -4.37
N ARG A 26 9.45 3.06 -3.84
CA ARG A 26 10.17 2.92 -2.58
C ARG A 26 9.20 3.00 -1.39
N PRO A 27 9.30 2.08 -0.40
CA PRO A 27 8.44 2.12 0.80
C PRO A 27 8.62 3.41 1.60
N GLN A 28 9.81 4.00 1.57
CA GLN A 28 10.11 5.27 2.23
C GLN A 28 9.30 6.44 1.63
N SER A 29 9.09 6.46 0.32
CA SER A 29 8.25 7.46 -0.35
C SER A 29 6.78 7.32 0.06
N LEU A 30 6.28 6.09 0.16
CA LEU A 30 4.92 5.81 0.59
C LEU A 30 4.70 6.27 2.05
N ARG A 31 5.64 5.95 2.96
CA ARG A 31 5.61 6.43 4.35
C ARG A 31 5.66 7.95 4.45
N LYS A 32 6.52 8.61 3.64
CA LYS A 32 6.64 10.08 3.62
C LYS A 32 5.33 10.74 3.19
N ARG A 33 4.74 10.28 2.07
CA ARG A 33 3.43 10.75 1.59
C ARG A 33 2.35 10.56 2.65
N PHE A 34 2.25 9.37 3.23
CA PHE A 34 1.28 9.10 4.30
C PHE A 34 1.50 10.00 5.52
N SER A 35 2.74 10.23 5.94
CA SER A 35 3.04 11.12 7.06
C SER A 35 2.66 12.59 6.80
N GLN A 36 2.69 13.02 5.53
CA GLN A 36 2.39 14.41 5.16
C GLN A 36 0.89 14.64 4.97
N THR A 37 0.17 13.67 4.40
CA THR A 37 -1.24 13.82 4.02
C THR A 37 -2.19 13.10 5.00
N GLY A 38 -1.70 12.14 5.79
CA GLY A 38 -2.52 11.30 6.67
C GLY A 38 -3.32 10.21 5.95
N GLU A 39 -3.31 10.22 4.63
CA GLU A 39 -3.94 9.24 3.74
C GLU A 39 -3.16 9.20 2.42
N TYR A 40 -3.31 8.12 1.66
CA TYR A 40 -2.69 7.98 0.35
C TYR A 40 -3.77 7.85 -0.71
N PHE A 41 -4.02 8.92 -1.46
CA PHE A 41 -5.07 8.99 -2.48
C PHE A 41 -6.46 8.54 -1.96
N GLY A 42 -6.85 8.99 -0.76
CA GLY A 42 -8.12 8.63 -0.11
C GLY A 42 -8.10 7.31 0.67
N ILE A 43 -6.98 6.58 0.64
CA ILE A 43 -6.85 5.27 1.30
C ILE A 43 -6.19 5.45 2.65
N ARG A 44 -6.86 4.96 3.71
CA ARG A 44 -6.39 5.03 5.08
C ARG A 44 -5.85 3.68 5.55
N PRO A 45 -4.54 3.57 5.84
CA PRO A 45 -4.00 2.36 6.42
C PRO A 45 -4.45 2.21 7.88
N VAL A 46 -4.58 0.97 8.31
CA VAL A 46 -4.80 0.61 9.71
C VAL A 46 -3.45 0.55 10.42
N LYS A 47 -3.31 1.33 11.49
CA LYS A 47 -2.12 1.31 12.34
C LYS A 47 -2.27 0.18 13.36
N MET A 48 -1.38 -0.82 13.31
CA MET A 48 -1.35 -1.89 14.31
C MET A 48 -0.57 -1.47 15.56
N PRO A 49 -0.82 -2.11 16.72
CA PRO A 49 -0.09 -1.84 17.96
C PRO A 49 1.41 -2.13 17.86
N ASN A 50 1.85 -2.92 16.88
CA ASN A 50 3.26 -3.15 16.56
C ASN A 50 3.94 -1.99 15.78
N GLY A 51 3.22 -0.90 15.52
CA GLY A 51 3.73 0.27 14.80
C GLY A 51 3.77 0.13 13.27
N ARG A 52 3.37 -1.01 12.71
CA ARG A 52 3.26 -1.21 11.25
C ARG A 52 1.93 -0.67 10.72
N LEU A 53 1.96 -0.27 9.45
CA LEU A 53 0.78 0.16 8.70
C LEU A 53 0.33 -0.97 7.78
N PHE A 54 -0.95 -1.31 7.88
CA PHE A 54 -1.61 -2.30 7.02
C PHE A 54 -2.61 -1.60 6.10
N TRP A 55 -2.46 -1.87 4.82
CA TRP A 55 -3.28 -1.37 3.74
C TRP A 55 -4.35 -2.40 3.40
N PRO A 56 -5.61 -2.01 3.16
CA PRO A 56 -6.64 -2.93 2.71
C PRO A 56 -6.25 -3.60 1.39
N CYS A 57 -6.74 -4.82 1.12
CA CYS A 57 -6.42 -5.55 -0.11
C CYS A 57 -6.88 -4.78 -1.36
N ASP A 58 -8.00 -4.07 -1.24
CA ASP A 58 -8.59 -3.21 -2.27
C ASP A 58 -7.73 -1.97 -2.57
N THR A 59 -6.64 -1.71 -1.83
CA THR A 59 -5.80 -0.52 -2.03
C THR A 59 -5.29 -0.44 -3.46
N VAL A 60 -4.81 -1.56 -4.00
CA VAL A 60 -4.26 -1.62 -5.37
C VAL A 60 -5.37 -1.36 -6.38
N GLU A 61 -6.55 -1.92 -6.15
CA GLU A 61 -7.71 -1.73 -7.02
C GLU A 61 -8.24 -0.29 -6.94
N GLN A 62 -8.29 0.33 -5.76
CA GLN A 62 -8.67 1.73 -5.58
C GLN A 62 -7.67 2.69 -6.21
N LEU A 63 -6.37 2.41 -6.11
CA LEU A 63 -5.33 3.18 -6.79
C LEU A 63 -5.40 3.00 -8.31
N SER A 64 -5.70 1.79 -8.79
CA SER A 64 -5.86 1.48 -10.21
C SER A 64 -7.14 2.10 -10.80
N LYS A 65 -8.23 2.12 -10.04
CA LYS A 65 -9.48 2.83 -10.39
C LYS A 65 -9.31 4.35 -10.34
N GLY A 66 -8.23 4.81 -9.70
CA GLY A 66 -7.66 6.15 -9.87
C GLY A 66 -8.52 7.23 -9.26
N GLY A 67 -8.29 7.57 -7.98
CA GLY A 67 -8.69 8.86 -7.39
C GLY A 67 -10.12 9.30 -7.74
N ALA A 68 -11.05 8.35 -7.84
CA ALA A 68 -12.39 8.62 -8.29
C ALA A 68 -13.23 9.05 -7.10
N LYS A 69 -13.08 10.36 -6.81
CA LYS A 69 -13.86 11.24 -5.92
C LYS A 69 -13.52 11.20 -4.43
#